data_AF-A0A525C5Q8-F1
#
_entry.id   AF-A0A525C5Q8-F1
#
_cell.length_a   1.000
_cell.length_b   1.000
_cell.length_c   1.000
_cell.angle_alpha   90.00
_cell.angle_beta   90.00
_cell.angle_gamma   90.00
#
_symmetry.space_group_name_H-M   'P 1'
#
loop_
_entity.id
_entity.type
_entity.pdbx_description
1 polymer ?
#
loop_
_entity_poly.entity_id
_entity_poly.type
_entity_poly.pdbx_seq_one_letter_code
_entity_poly.pdbx_strand_id
1 'polypeptide(L)'
;MKRQQKGFTLIELMIVVAIIGILAAVALPAYQRYVAQAKVAEAIAFSGGPQTAVATYYNVERVMPQLTTWAGVETVTDIDLENVTGFSLGWSYTNATNVTLTFTGTINNGTTRISGTLAGNGGANGRVIWGCAATAGTEYFPTTCDGR
;
A
#
# COMPACT_ATOMS: atom_id res chain seq x y z
N MET A 1 -31.80 -23.94 50.61
CA MET A 1 -31.44 -22.51 50.58
C MET A 1 -31.44 -22.03 49.13
N LYS A 2 -32.41 -21.21 48.71
CA LYS A 2 -32.42 -20.61 47.36
C LYS A 2 -31.35 -19.52 47.31
N ARG A 3 -30.29 -19.71 46.51
CA ARG A 3 -29.33 -18.64 46.19
C ARG A 3 -30.09 -17.53 45.48
N GLN A 4 -30.16 -16.35 46.09
CA GLN A 4 -30.66 -15.14 45.44
C GLN A 4 -29.69 -14.82 44.28
N GLN A 5 -30.17 -14.91 43.04
CA GLN A 5 -29.41 -14.45 41.88
C GLN A 5 -29.28 -12.93 41.98
N LYS A 6 -28.07 -12.45 42.29
CA LYS A 6 -27.74 -11.03 42.16
C LYS A 6 -27.74 -10.70 40.67
N GLY A 7 -28.79 -10.02 40.22
CA GLY A 7 -28.86 -9.47 38.86
C GLY A 7 -27.87 -8.32 38.69
N PHE A 8 -27.40 -8.13 37.46
CA PHE A 8 -26.55 -7.00 37.06
C PHE A 8 -27.36 -5.71 37.16
N THR A 9 -26.80 -4.65 37.72
CA THR A 9 -27.51 -3.37 37.85
C THR A 9 -27.44 -2.57 36.55
N LEU A 10 -28.49 -1.79 36.27
CA LEU A 10 -28.51 -0.85 35.13
C LEU A 10 -27.35 0.16 35.22
N ILE A 11 -26.97 0.55 36.44
CA ILE A 11 -25.85 1.46 36.70
C ILE A 11 -24.52 0.83 36.30
N GLU A 12 -24.28 -0.44 36.67
CA GLU A 12 -23.07 -1.17 36.25
C GLU A 12 -23.00 -1.25 34.72
N LEU A 13 -24.12 -1.50 34.05
CA LEU A 13 -24.15 -1.60 32.59
C LEU A 13 -23.89 -0.24 31.93
N MET A 14 -24.44 0.85 32.46
CA MET A 14 -24.20 2.20 31.97
C MET A 14 -22.73 2.63 32.09
N ILE A 15 -22.09 2.31 33.23
CA ILE A 15 -20.66 2.63 33.43
C ILE A 15 -19.79 1.84 32.44
N VAL A 16 -20.09 0.55 32.22
CA VAL A 16 -19.36 -0.28 31.26
C VAL A 16 -19.47 0.29 29.84
N VAL A 17 -20.68 0.68 29.41
CA VAL A 17 -20.87 1.28 28.08
C VAL A 17 -20.14 2.62 27.97
N ALA A 18 -20.12 3.44 29.02
CA ALA A 18 -19.39 4.70 29.03
C ALA A 18 -17.87 4.49 28.86
N ILE A 19 -17.29 3.52 29.57
CA ILE A 19 -15.86 3.19 29.46
C ILE A 19 -15.53 2.64 28.07
N ILE A 20 -16.34 1.70 27.54
CA ILE A 20 -16.18 1.16 26.19
C ILE A 20 -16.26 2.28 25.15
N GLY A 21 -17.18 3.25 25.33
CA GLY A 21 -17.31 4.41 24.45
C GLY A 21 -16.03 5.24 24.36
N ILE A 22 -15.39 5.54 25.50
CA ILE A 22 -14.12 6.29 25.54
C ILE A 22 -12.99 5.50 24.87
N LEU A 23 -12.87 4.20 25.19
CA LEU A 23 -11.84 3.34 24.62
C LEU A 23 -12.01 3.20 23.10
N ALA A 24 -13.25 3.02 22.62
CA ALA A 24 -13.55 2.91 21.19
C ALA A 24 -13.20 4.19 20.43
N ALA A 25 -13.45 5.37 21.01
CA ALA A 25 -13.14 6.65 20.37
C ALA A 25 -11.64 6.84 20.08
N VAL A 26 -10.76 6.30 20.93
CA VAL A 26 -9.30 6.36 20.73
C VAL A 26 -8.79 5.18 19.90
N ALA A 27 -9.33 3.97 20.12
CA ALA A 27 -8.85 2.76 19.49
C ALA A 27 -9.25 2.65 18.01
N LEU A 28 -10.46 3.08 17.63
CA LEU A 28 -10.95 2.93 16.26
C LEU A 28 -10.12 3.70 15.23
N PRO A 29 -9.78 5.00 15.42
CA PRO A 29 -8.95 5.72 14.46
C PRO A 29 -7.55 5.11 14.30
N ALA A 30 -6.96 4.66 15.41
CA ALA A 30 -5.66 4.01 15.39
C ALA A 30 -5.69 2.67 14.63
N TYR A 31 -6.73 1.87 14.85
CA TYR A 31 -6.94 0.60 14.15
C TYR A 31 -7.15 0.81 12.64
N GLN A 32 -7.98 1.80 12.27
CA GLN A 32 -8.19 2.16 10.85
C GLN A 32 -6.87 2.54 10.17
N ARG A 33 -6.02 3.33 10.84
CA ARG A 33 -4.69 3.70 10.31
C ARG A 33 -3.78 2.48 10.12
N TYR A 34 -3.77 1.56 11.08
CA TYR A 34 -2.97 0.33 10.98
C TYR A 34 -3.41 -0.54 9.79
N VAL A 35 -4.73 -0.73 9.63
CA VAL A 35 -5.29 -1.46 8.50
C VAL A 35 -4.97 -0.77 7.17
N ALA A 36 -5.03 0.56 7.13
CA ALA A 36 -4.64 1.35 5.96
C ALA A 36 -3.15 1.17 5.59
N GLN A 37 -2.24 1.18 6.57
CA GLN A 37 -0.82 0.93 6.36
C GLN A 37 -0.55 -0.47 5.81
N ALA A 38 -1.23 -1.49 6.35
CA ALA A 38 -1.11 -2.86 5.86
C ALA A 38 -1.53 -2.97 4.38
N LYS A 39 -2.64 -2.32 4.00
CA LYS A 39 -3.13 -2.29 2.62
C LYS A 39 -2.16 -1.59 1.65
N VAL A 40 -1.58 -0.46 2.08
CA VAL A 40 -0.56 0.22 1.28
C VAL A 40 0.68 -0.67 1.11
N ALA A 41 1.10 -1.37 2.15
CA ALA A 41 2.22 -2.31 2.07
C ALA A 41 1.93 -3.47 1.10
N GLU A 42 0.71 -4.02 1.10
CA GLU A 42 0.28 -5.04 0.13
C GLU A 42 0.31 -4.52 -1.31
N ALA A 43 -0.21 -3.31 -1.53
CA ALA A 43 -0.20 -2.65 -2.83
C ALA A 43 1.24 -2.43 -3.36
N ILE A 44 2.18 -2.06 -2.48
CA ILE A 44 3.60 -1.97 -2.83
C ILE A 44 4.18 -3.36 -3.09
N ALA A 45 3.84 -4.37 -2.29
CA ALA A 45 4.33 -5.74 -2.48
C ALA A 45 3.90 -6.33 -3.83
N PHE A 46 2.70 -5.99 -4.31
CA PHE A 46 2.23 -6.39 -5.64
C PHE A 46 3.17 -5.92 -6.76
N SER A 47 3.81 -4.76 -6.60
CA SER A 47 4.79 -4.25 -7.57
C SER A 47 6.08 -5.08 -7.66
N GLY A 48 6.34 -5.98 -6.70
CA GLY A 48 7.52 -6.85 -6.69
C GLY A 48 7.61 -7.80 -7.89
N GLY A 49 6.47 -8.23 -8.43
CA GLY A 49 6.41 -9.03 -9.66
C GLY A 49 6.97 -8.25 -10.86
N PRO A 50 6.35 -7.10 -11.22
CA PRO A 50 6.88 -6.21 -12.25
C PRO A 50 8.34 -5.82 -12.03
N GLN A 51 8.75 -5.46 -10.80
CA GLN A 51 10.13 -5.11 -10.48
C GLN A 51 11.13 -6.22 -10.81
N THR A 52 10.76 -7.47 -10.52
CA THR A 52 11.59 -8.65 -10.82
C THR A 52 11.72 -8.87 -12.32
N ALA A 53 10.60 -8.77 -13.05
CA ALA A 53 10.58 -8.93 -14.50
C ALA A 53 11.47 -7.88 -15.20
N VAL A 54 11.41 -6.63 -14.73
CA VAL A 54 12.26 -5.54 -15.22
C VAL A 54 13.72 -5.81 -14.91
N ALA A 55 14.03 -6.27 -13.70
CA ALA A 55 15.39 -6.60 -13.30
C ALA A 55 15.98 -7.72 -14.18
N THR A 56 15.21 -8.76 -14.49
CA THR A 56 15.64 -9.84 -15.39
C THR A 56 15.88 -9.35 -16.82
N TYR A 57 14.99 -8.48 -17.33
CA TYR A 57 15.16 -7.91 -18.67
C TYR A 57 16.43 -7.06 -18.76
N TYR A 58 16.62 -6.15 -17.79
CA TYR A 58 17.79 -5.27 -17.74
C TYR A 58 19.10 -6.06 -17.59
N ASN A 59 19.07 -7.21 -16.91
CA ASN A 59 20.25 -8.05 -16.74
C ASN A 59 20.79 -8.59 -18.07
N VAL A 60 19.89 -8.96 -18.98
CA VAL A 60 20.21 -9.52 -20.30
C VAL A 60 20.48 -8.42 -21.32
N GLU A 61 19.54 -7.50 -21.47
CA GLU A 61 19.54 -6.51 -22.57
C GLU A 61 20.39 -5.27 -22.26
N ARG A 62 20.72 -5.05 -20.99
CA ARG A 62 21.42 -3.83 -20.50
C ARG A 62 20.70 -2.50 -20.81
N VAL A 63 19.45 -2.58 -21.23
CA VAL A 63 18.55 -1.44 -21.43
C VAL A 63 17.23 -1.68 -20.71
N MET A 64 16.61 -0.63 -20.20
CA MET A 64 15.28 -0.72 -19.59
C MET A 64 14.24 -1.05 -20.65
N PRO A 65 13.25 -1.90 -20.32
CA PRO A 65 12.26 -2.30 -21.29
C PRO A 65 11.32 -1.14 -21.64
N GLN A 66 11.09 -0.95 -22.93
CA GLN A 66 10.15 0.02 -23.45
C GLN A 66 8.77 -0.65 -23.64
N LEU A 67 7.69 0.09 -23.38
CA LEU A 67 6.30 -0.38 -23.58
C LEU A 67 6.07 -0.92 -25.00
N THR A 68 6.75 -0.37 -25.99
CA THR A 68 6.61 -0.75 -27.40
C THR A 68 7.31 -2.06 -27.76
N THR A 69 8.31 -2.48 -26.98
CA THR A 69 9.13 -3.68 -27.26
C THR A 69 8.89 -4.80 -26.27
N TRP A 70 8.24 -4.54 -25.15
CA TRP A 70 7.99 -5.50 -24.10
C TRP A 70 6.51 -5.54 -23.71
N ALA A 71 5.78 -6.51 -24.25
CA ALA A 71 4.38 -6.78 -23.94
C ALA A 71 4.13 -7.27 -22.49
N GLY A 72 5.18 -7.38 -21.67
CA GLY A 72 5.11 -7.88 -20.29
C GLY A 72 4.81 -6.82 -19.23
N VAL A 73 4.83 -5.53 -19.58
CA VAL A 73 4.46 -4.44 -18.67
C VAL A 73 3.48 -3.51 -19.35
N GLU A 74 2.20 -3.82 -19.17
CA GLU A 74 1.09 -2.92 -19.45
C GLU A 74 0.76 -2.13 -18.17
N THR A 75 0.10 -0.98 -18.34
CA THR A 75 -0.53 -0.30 -17.21
C THR A 75 -1.63 -1.21 -16.67
N VAL A 76 -1.40 -1.84 -15.52
CA VAL A 76 -2.41 -2.69 -14.89
C VAL A 76 -3.37 -1.77 -14.15
N THR A 77 -4.60 -1.70 -14.63
CA THR A 77 -5.67 -0.90 -14.02
C THR A 77 -6.64 -1.79 -13.27
N ASP A 78 -7.21 -1.24 -12.21
CA ASP A 78 -8.34 -1.85 -11.48
C ASP A 78 -8.01 -3.22 -10.89
N ILE A 79 -6.87 -3.28 -10.21
CA ILE A 79 -6.52 -4.44 -9.40
C ILE A 79 -7.42 -4.42 -8.16
N ASP A 80 -8.29 -5.42 -8.07
CA ASP A 80 -9.11 -5.66 -6.88
C ASP A 80 -8.22 -6.16 -5.74
N LEU A 81 -7.68 -5.21 -4.99
CA LEU A 81 -7.09 -5.42 -3.68
C LEU A 81 -8.19 -5.23 -2.63
N GLU A 82 -8.28 -6.12 -1.65
CA GLU A 82 -9.36 -6.09 -0.68
C GLU A 82 -9.36 -4.76 0.09
N ASN A 83 -10.35 -3.90 -0.19
CA ASN A 83 -10.50 -2.53 0.32
C ASN A 83 -9.42 -1.51 -0.12
N VAL A 84 -8.73 -1.75 -1.24
CA VAL A 84 -8.05 -0.71 -2.02
C VAL A 84 -8.76 -0.61 -3.36
N THR A 85 -9.59 0.42 -3.52
CA THR A 85 -10.40 0.59 -4.71
C THR A 85 -9.63 1.35 -5.80
N GLY A 86 -9.75 0.89 -7.05
CA GLY A 86 -9.14 1.52 -8.21
C GLY A 86 -7.60 1.52 -8.15
N PHE A 87 -7.00 0.47 -7.58
CA PHE A 87 -5.55 0.37 -7.59
C PHE A 87 -5.06 0.18 -9.02
N SER A 88 -4.07 0.97 -9.41
CA SER A 88 -3.44 0.87 -10.73
C SER A 88 -1.94 1.05 -10.63
N LEU A 89 -1.22 0.33 -11.48
CA LEU A 89 0.20 0.46 -11.73
C LEU A 89 0.40 0.99 -13.14
N GLY A 90 0.93 2.20 -13.25
CA GLY A 90 1.41 2.80 -14.49
C GLY A 90 2.90 2.56 -14.69
N TRP A 91 3.29 2.38 -15.95
CA TRP A 91 4.68 2.26 -16.35
C TRP A 91 5.14 3.49 -17.13
N SER A 92 6.35 3.97 -16.85
CA SER A 92 6.95 5.09 -17.55
C SER A 92 8.43 4.86 -17.79
N TYR A 93 8.77 4.49 -19.03
CA TYR A 93 10.16 4.46 -19.48
C TYR A 93 10.76 5.87 -19.45
N THR A 94 11.89 6.02 -18.77
CA THR A 94 12.58 7.32 -18.68
C THR A 94 13.77 7.36 -19.63
N ASN A 95 14.66 6.37 -19.55
CA ASN A 95 15.81 6.21 -20.44
C ASN A 95 16.36 4.78 -20.35
N ALA A 96 17.47 4.51 -21.05
CA ALA A 96 18.06 3.18 -21.14
C ALA A 96 18.44 2.57 -19.78
N THR A 97 18.65 3.37 -18.74
CA THR A 97 19.03 2.89 -17.40
C THR A 97 17.99 3.21 -16.34
N ASN A 98 16.93 3.96 -16.63
CA ASN A 98 15.96 4.40 -15.62
C ASN A 98 14.54 4.16 -16.07
N VAL A 99 13.73 3.74 -15.10
CA VAL A 99 12.31 3.53 -15.28
C VAL A 99 11.52 3.87 -14.04
N THR A 100 10.28 4.30 -14.23
CA THR A 100 9.38 4.65 -13.13
C THR A 100 8.11 3.85 -13.22
N LEU A 101 7.76 3.16 -12.13
CA LEU A 101 6.43 2.62 -11.87
C LEU A 101 5.67 3.64 -11.03
N THR A 102 4.45 3.97 -11.42
CA THR A 102 3.57 4.84 -10.64
C THR A 102 2.43 4.00 -10.12
N PHE A 103 2.21 3.99 -8.82
CA PHE A 103 1.03 3.33 -8.25
C PHE A 103 0.03 4.39 -7.79
N THR A 104 -1.25 4.13 -8.01
CA THR A 104 -2.34 4.97 -7.50
C THR A 104 -3.46 4.09 -6.99
N GLY A 105 -4.22 4.58 -6.02
CA GLY A 105 -5.40 3.87 -5.52
C GLY A 105 -6.12 4.70 -4.48
N THR A 106 -7.18 4.12 -3.92
CA THR A 106 -7.94 4.72 -2.83
C THR A 106 -8.18 3.72 -1.71
N ILE A 107 -8.07 4.18 -0.47
CA ILE A 107 -8.29 3.41 0.76
C ILE A 107 -9.43 4.05 1.57
N ASN A 108 -9.80 3.43 2.68
CA ASN A 108 -10.89 3.90 3.56
C ASN A 108 -12.20 4.09 2.77
N ASN A 109 -12.64 3.04 2.07
CA ASN A 109 -13.84 3.04 1.24
C ASN A 109 -13.86 4.16 0.20
N GLY A 110 -12.75 4.36 -0.52
CA GLY A 110 -12.66 5.37 -1.58
C GLY A 110 -12.40 6.80 -1.10
N THR A 111 -12.28 7.05 0.21
CA THR A 111 -12.21 8.41 0.75
C THR A 111 -10.80 9.01 0.72
N THR A 112 -9.78 8.16 0.82
CA THR A 112 -8.39 8.60 0.92
C THR A 112 -7.60 8.13 -0.30
N ARG A 113 -7.04 9.06 -1.07
CA ARG A 113 -6.18 8.74 -2.21
C ARG A 113 -4.76 8.42 -1.74
N ILE A 114 -4.22 7.32 -2.25
CA ILE A 114 -2.83 6.94 -2.10
C ILE A 114 -2.15 6.97 -3.47
N SER A 115 -0.94 7.48 -3.53
CA SER A 115 -0.15 7.43 -4.76
C SER A 115 1.32 7.64 -4.49
N GLY A 116 2.17 7.11 -5.37
CA GLY A 116 3.61 7.27 -5.31
C GLY A 116 4.29 6.60 -6.49
N THR A 117 5.61 6.60 -6.44
CA THR A 117 6.46 6.06 -7.50
C THR A 117 7.48 5.07 -6.95
N LEU A 118 7.84 4.11 -7.81
CA LEU A 118 8.97 3.21 -7.61
C LEU A 118 9.94 3.45 -8.77
N ALA A 119 11.11 4.01 -8.46
CA ALA A 119 12.12 4.37 -9.43
C ALA A 119 13.16 3.25 -9.54
N GLY A 120 13.21 2.57 -10.68
CA GLY A 120 14.20 1.55 -10.99
C GLY A 120 15.39 2.17 -11.71
N ASN A 121 16.58 2.06 -11.13
CA ASN A 121 17.84 2.52 -11.69
C ASN A 121 18.78 1.33 -11.96
N GLY A 122 19.07 1.10 -13.23
CA GLY A 122 19.97 0.08 -13.73
C GLY A 122 21.43 0.47 -13.57
N GLY A 123 22.17 -0.31 -12.78
CA GLY A 123 23.61 -0.17 -12.60
C GLY A 123 24.41 -0.99 -13.62
N ALA A 124 25.68 -0.62 -13.79
CA ALA A 124 26.61 -1.25 -14.74
C ALA A 124 26.79 -2.78 -14.58
N ASN A 125 26.44 -3.34 -13.42
CA ASN A 125 26.49 -4.78 -13.15
C ASN A 125 25.23 -5.55 -13.60
N GLY A 126 24.30 -4.91 -14.32
CA GLY A 126 23.03 -5.54 -14.73
C GLY A 126 22.05 -5.72 -13.57
N ARG A 127 22.25 -4.97 -12.47
CA ARG A 127 21.35 -4.93 -11.30
C ARG A 127 20.48 -3.69 -11.39
N VAL A 128 19.20 -3.81 -11.05
CA VAL A 128 18.29 -2.67 -10.89
C VAL A 128 18.11 -2.38 -9.40
N ILE A 129 18.31 -1.13 -9.00
CA ILE A 129 18.05 -0.64 -7.65
C ILE A 129 16.71 0.10 -7.68
N TRP A 130 15.82 -0.25 -6.75
CA TRP A 130 14.50 0.37 -6.66
C TRP A 130 14.46 1.34 -5.49
N GLY A 131 14.10 2.59 -5.76
CA GLY A 131 13.70 3.58 -4.76
C GLY A 131 12.18 3.68 -4.69
N CYS A 132 11.63 4.06 -3.54
CA CYS A 132 10.20 4.30 -3.35
C CYS A 132 9.96 5.73 -2.88
N ALA A 133 8.95 6.41 -3.44
CA ALA A 133 8.56 7.76 -3.04
C ALA A 133 7.03 7.89 -3.00
N ALA A 134 6.47 8.13 -1.82
CA ALA A 134 5.05 8.40 -1.66
C ALA A 134 4.74 9.87 -1.99
N THR A 135 3.64 10.11 -2.72
CA THR A 135 3.19 11.44 -3.14
C THR A 135 1.86 11.84 -2.47
N ALA A 136 0.97 10.89 -2.20
CA ALA A 136 -0.30 11.14 -1.51
C ALA A 136 -0.57 10.05 -0.46
N GLY A 137 -1.17 10.43 0.67
CA GLY A 137 -1.42 9.53 1.80
C GLY A 137 -0.13 9.04 2.46
N THR A 138 0.91 9.88 2.51
CA THR A 138 2.27 9.53 2.94
C THR A 138 2.33 8.93 4.35
N GLU A 139 1.37 9.27 5.22
CA GLU A 139 1.23 8.75 6.58
C GLU A 139 0.90 7.25 6.66
N TYR A 140 0.45 6.67 5.54
CA TYR A 140 0.14 5.26 5.37
C TYR A 140 1.28 4.47 4.71
N PHE A 141 2.33 5.14 4.23
CA PHE A 141 3.45 4.47 3.57
C PHE A 141 4.52 4.02 4.57
N PRO A 142 5.27 2.95 4.25
CA PRO A 142 6.49 2.61 4.97
C PRO A 142 7.49 3.77 4.94
N THR A 143 8.34 3.86 5.95
CA THR A 143 9.41 4.88 6.01
C THR A 143 10.42 4.77 4.87
N THR A 144 10.52 3.61 4.23
CA THR A 144 11.34 3.38 3.03
C THR A 144 10.82 4.08 1.78
N CYS A 145 9.62 4.66 1.84
CA CYS A 145 8.97 5.38 0.73
C CYS A 145 8.97 6.90 0.94
N ASP A 146 9.91 7.45 1.71
CA ASP A 146 10.00 8.89 1.98
C ASP A 146 10.62 9.71 0.84
N GLY A 147 11.06 9.06 -0.24
CA GLY A 147 11.67 9.71 -1.40
C GLY A 147 13.12 10.15 -1.20
N ARG A 148 13.83 9.59 -0.20
CA ARG A 148 15.29 9.73 -0.04
C ARG A 148 16.08 8.64 -0.75
#